data_AF-A0A9Q0TEE4-F1
#
_entry.id   AF-A0A9Q0TEE4-F1
#
_cell.length_a   1.000
_cell.length_b   1.000
_cell.length_c   1.000
_cell.angle_alpha   90.00
_cell.angle_beta   90.00
_cell.angle_gamma   90.00
#
_symmetry.space_group_name_H-M   'P 1'
#
loop_
_entity.id
_entity.type
_entity.pdbx_description
1 polymer ?
#
loop_
_entity_poly.entity_id
_entity_poly.type
_entity_poly.pdbx_seq_one_letter_code
_entity_poly.pdbx_strand_id
1 'polypeptide(L)'
;MRLSAVLHLAKALEYCTRKGRALYHDLNAYRVLFDEDGNPKLSSFGLMKTAGMENLIGQMWLLLLQSFLRAGRVATESVIYSFGTLLLDLLSGKHIPPSHVSVHH
;
A
#
# COMPACT_ATOMS: atom_id res chain seq x y z
N MET A 1 -8.20 17.92 -7.75
CA MET A 1 -6.80 17.49 -7.52
C MET A 1 -6.70 16.31 -6.55
N ARG A 2 -7.01 16.45 -5.25
CA ARG A 2 -6.84 15.36 -4.26
C ARG A 2 -7.80 14.18 -4.48
N LEU A 3 -9.11 14.45 -4.63
CA LEU A 3 -10.13 13.42 -4.89
C LEU A 3 -9.91 12.67 -6.21
N SER A 4 -9.48 13.39 -7.26
CA SER A 4 -9.14 12.77 -8.53
C SER A 4 -7.93 11.84 -8.39
N ALA A 5 -6.91 12.20 -7.59
CA ALA A 5 -5.79 11.30 -7.29
C ALA A 5 -6.24 10.03 -6.57
N VAL A 6 -7.06 10.14 -5.53
CA VAL A 6 -7.61 8.98 -4.82
C VAL A 6 -8.33 8.03 -5.78
N LEU A 7 -9.18 8.56 -6.65
CA LEU A 7 -9.95 7.75 -7.59
C LEU A 7 -9.05 7.01 -8.60
N HIS A 8 -8.04 7.68 -9.16
CA HIS A 8 -7.12 7.04 -10.09
C HIS A 8 -6.27 5.96 -9.41
N LEU A 9 -5.82 6.20 -8.18
CA LEU A 9 -5.06 5.22 -7.40
C LEU A 9 -5.91 3.99 -7.04
N ALA A 10 -7.17 4.20 -6.64
CA ALA A 10 -8.10 3.10 -6.39
C ALA A 10 -8.32 2.25 -7.65
N LYS A 11 -8.53 2.89 -8.81
CA LYS A 11 -8.65 2.19 -10.11
C LYS A 11 -7.38 1.42 -10.47
N ALA A 12 -6.19 1.98 -10.19
CA ALA A 12 -4.92 1.31 -10.45
C ALA A 12 -4.75 0.07 -9.56
N LEU A 13 -5.10 0.15 -8.27
CA LEU A 13 -5.06 -0.99 -7.34
C LEU A 13 -6.07 -2.08 -7.73
N GLU A 14 -7.28 -1.70 -8.11
CA GLU A 14 -8.29 -2.63 -8.63
C GLU A 14 -7.77 -3.35 -9.88
N TYR A 15 -7.19 -2.61 -10.83
CA TYR A 15 -6.59 -3.17 -12.02
C TYR A 15 -5.47 -4.17 -11.69
N CYS A 16 -4.57 -3.82 -10.76
CA CYS A 16 -3.50 -4.72 -10.32
C CYS A 16 -4.07 -6.01 -9.72
N THR A 17 -5.10 -5.88 -8.88
CA THR A 17 -5.80 -7.02 -8.27
C THR A 17 -6.42 -7.93 -9.33
N ARG A 18 -7.12 -7.37 -10.31
CA ARG A 18 -7.71 -8.11 -11.44
C ARG A 18 -6.67 -8.80 -12.32
N LYS A 19 -5.43 -8.31 -12.35
CA LYS A 19 -4.30 -8.93 -13.06
C LYS A 19 -3.50 -9.93 -12.20
N GLY A 20 -4.02 -10.32 -11.03
CA GLY A 20 -3.35 -11.27 -10.12
C GLY A 20 -2.20 -10.66 -9.32
N ARG A 21 -2.09 -9.32 -9.28
CA ARG A 21 -1.08 -8.57 -8.52
C ARG A 21 -1.75 -7.80 -7.38
N ALA A 22 -2.36 -8.52 -6.45
CA ALA A 22 -3.07 -7.93 -5.30
C ALA A 22 -2.13 -7.37 -4.22
N LEU A 23 -0.83 -7.68 -4.27
CA LEU A 23 0.19 -7.16 -3.36
C LEU A 23 0.82 -5.90 -3.91
N TYR A 24 0.91 -4.88 -3.06
CA TYR A 24 1.64 -3.65 -3.33
C TYR A 24 2.45 -3.27 -2.08
N HIS A 25 3.78 -3.23 -2.20
CA HIS A 25 4.68 -2.92 -1.12
C HIS A 25 4.86 -1.41 -0.96
N ASP A 26 4.86 -0.94 0.30
CA ASP A 26 5.19 0.43 0.68
C ASP A 26 4.31 1.48 -0.05
N LEU A 27 3.00 1.26 -0.06
CA LEU A 27 2.03 2.21 -0.61
C LEU A 27 1.96 3.47 0.28
N ASN A 28 2.46 4.60 -0.23
CA ASN A 28 2.49 5.89 0.46
C ASN A 28 2.43 7.04 -0.57
N ALA A 29 2.39 8.29 -0.12
CA ALA A 29 2.31 9.46 -1.00
C ALA A 29 3.44 9.56 -2.04
N TYR A 30 4.65 9.07 -1.73
CA TYR A 30 5.80 9.07 -2.66
C TYR A 30 5.64 8.07 -3.82
N ARG A 31 4.71 7.12 -3.71
CA ARG A 31 4.38 6.17 -4.80
C ARG A 31 3.36 6.73 -5.79
N VAL A 32 2.82 7.92 -5.53
CA VAL A 32 1.89 8.64 -6.41
C VAL A 32 2.70 9.59 -7.29
N LEU A 33 2.75 9.30 -8.57
CA LEU A 33 3.47 10.08 -9.57
C LEU A 33 2.47 10.87 -10.42
N PHE A 34 2.95 11.91 -11.08
CA PHE A 34 2.15 12.68 -12.05
C PHE A 34 2.83 12.56 -13.40
N ASP A 35 2.05 12.30 -14.46
CA ASP A 35 2.55 12.34 -15.82
C ASP A 35 2.62 13.78 -16.37
N GLU A 36 3.01 13.92 -17.63
CA GLU A 36 3.17 15.20 -18.32
C GLU A 36 1.86 16.01 -18.38
N ASP A 37 0.71 15.33 -18.38
CA ASP A 37 -0.62 15.94 -18.36
C ASP A 37 -1.11 16.27 -16.94
N GLY A 38 -0.29 15.98 -15.91
CA GLY A 38 -0.66 16.16 -14.50
C GLY A 38 -1.65 15.10 -13.99
N ASN A 39 -1.79 13.96 -14.68
CA ASN A 39 -2.63 12.87 -14.23
C ASN A 39 -1.90 11.99 -13.20
N PRO A 40 -2.55 11.66 -12.07
CA PRO A 40 -1.97 10.84 -11.03
C PRO A 40 -1.86 9.37 -11.47
N LYS A 41 -0.67 8.79 -11.32
CA LYS A 41 -0.32 7.40 -11.63
C LYS A 41 0.29 6.71 -10.42
N LEU A 42 0.01 5.41 -10.28
CA LEU A 42 0.63 4.56 -9.27
C LEU A 42 1.94 4.00 -9.81
N SER A 43 3.04 4.15 -9.05
CA SER A 43 4.34 3.60 -9.42
C SER A 43 4.31 2.06 -9.55
N SER A 44 4.99 1.49 -10.55
CA SER A 44 5.07 0.03 -10.70
C SER A 44 6.07 -0.63 -9.73
N PHE A 45 6.94 0.15 -9.08
CA PHE A 45 7.99 -0.38 -8.20
C PHE A 45 7.42 -1.12 -6.99
N GLY A 46 6.28 -0.69 -6.44
CA GLY A 46 5.64 -1.38 -5.32
C GLY A 46 5.06 -2.75 -5.69
N LEU A 47 4.89 -3.06 -6.98
CA LEU A 47 4.43 -4.37 -7.47
C LEU A 47 5.57 -5.37 -7.68
N MET A 48 6.83 -4.92 -7.62
CA MET A 48 7.97 -5.81 -7.80
C MET A 48 8.13 -6.68 -6.55
N LYS A 49 8.18 -8.00 -6.73
CA LYS A 49 8.65 -8.89 -5.67
C LYS A 49 10.10 -8.54 -5.40
N THR A 50 10.42 -8.09 -4.18
CA THR A 50 11.81 -8.02 -3.71
C THR A 50 12.35 -9.44 -3.61
N ALA A 51 12.88 -9.96 -4.72
CA ALA A 51 13.68 -11.18 -4.70
C ALA A 51 14.92 -10.90 -3.85
N GLY A 52 15.02 -11.53 -2.67
CA GLY A 52 16.22 -11.48 -1.83
C GLY A 52 16.13 -10.71 -0.49
N MET A 53 15.00 -10.12 -0.10
CA MET A 53 14.82 -9.56 1.27
C MET A 53 14.20 -10.56 2.27
N GLU A 54 14.24 -11.83 1.93
CA GLU A 54 13.75 -12.93 2.76
C GLU A 54 14.59 -13.10 4.04
N ASN A 55 15.82 -12.56 4.05
CA ASN A 55 16.81 -12.89 5.09
C ASN A 55 17.11 -11.79 6.13
N LEU A 56 16.80 -10.51 5.89
CA LEU A 56 17.13 -9.43 6.85
C LEU A 56 15.90 -8.69 7.41
N ILE A 57 14.91 -8.42 6.57
CA ILE A 57 13.59 -7.93 7.00
C ILE A 57 12.68 -9.11 7.40
N GLY A 58 13.01 -10.30 6.87
CA GLY A 58 12.42 -11.60 7.16
C GLY A 58 12.19 -11.84 8.63
N GLN A 59 13.18 -11.87 9.52
CA GLN A 59 12.92 -12.38 10.88
C GLN A 59 11.86 -11.61 11.69
N MET A 60 11.78 -10.28 11.56
CA MET A 60 10.78 -9.48 12.27
C MET A 60 9.42 -9.49 11.55
N TRP A 61 9.42 -9.53 10.22
CA TRP A 61 8.20 -9.62 9.43
C TRP A 61 7.65 -11.04 9.38
N LEU A 62 8.47 -12.07 9.50
CA LEU A 62 8.13 -13.50 9.50
C LEU A 62 7.42 -13.88 10.79
N LEU A 63 7.80 -13.27 11.92
CA LEU A 63 7.06 -13.37 13.19
C LEU A 63 5.66 -12.74 13.08
N LEU A 64 5.53 -11.56 12.46
CA LEU A 64 4.22 -10.98 12.17
C LEU A 64 3.46 -11.84 11.12
N LEU A 65 4.13 -12.25 10.05
CA LEU A 65 3.58 -13.03 8.95
C LEU A 65 3.06 -14.38 9.42
N GLN A 66 3.71 -15.06 10.38
CA GLN A 66 3.22 -16.31 10.96
C GLN A 66 1.87 -16.17 11.67
N SER A 67 1.54 -15.01 12.25
CA SER A 67 0.18 -14.72 12.76
C SER A 67 -0.83 -14.42 11.64
N PHE A 68 -0.38 -14.16 10.42
CA PHE A 68 -1.16 -13.62 9.31
C PHE A 68 -1.18 -14.53 8.04
N LEU A 69 -0.63 -15.75 8.10
CA LEU A 69 -0.52 -16.71 6.98
C LEU A 69 -1.85 -17.34 6.54
N ARG A 70 -2.85 -16.52 6.17
CA ARG A 70 -3.91 -16.86 5.21
C ARG A 70 -3.63 -16.07 3.93
N ALA A 71 -2.67 -16.58 3.15
CA ALA A 71 -1.81 -15.90 2.17
C ALA A 71 -2.46 -15.13 0.99
N GLY A 72 -3.79 -15.01 0.92
CA GLY A 72 -4.49 -14.19 -0.09
C GLY A 72 -5.36 -13.07 0.49
N ARG A 73 -5.96 -13.28 1.68
CA ARG A 73 -6.80 -12.26 2.32
C ARG A 73 -5.96 -11.16 2.97
N VAL A 74 -4.91 -11.55 3.69
CA VAL A 74 -4.08 -10.59 4.43
C VAL A 74 -3.26 -9.67 3.51
N ALA A 75 -2.86 -10.18 2.34
CA ALA A 75 -2.24 -9.40 1.29
C ALA A 75 -3.10 -8.21 0.84
N THR A 76 -4.41 -8.46 0.64
CA THR A 76 -5.36 -7.45 0.18
C THR A 76 -5.67 -6.46 1.30
N GLU A 77 -5.88 -6.95 2.53
CA GLU A 77 -6.17 -6.12 3.72
C GLU A 77 -5.03 -5.13 4.03
N SER A 78 -3.77 -5.56 3.88
CA SER A 78 -2.61 -4.68 4.08
C SER A 78 -2.56 -3.52 3.07
N VAL A 79 -2.85 -3.78 1.80
CA VAL A 79 -2.90 -2.73 0.77
C VAL A 79 -4.04 -1.73 1.05
N ILE A 80 -5.19 -2.22 1.52
CA ILE A 80 -6.32 -1.37 1.91
C ILE A 80 -5.96 -0.50 3.13
N TYR A 81 -5.26 -1.04 4.12
CA TYR A 81 -4.78 -0.28 5.28
C TYR A 81 -3.85 0.87 4.86
N SER A 82 -2.83 0.57 4.03
CA SER A 82 -1.90 1.59 3.52
C SER A 82 -2.58 2.61 2.60
N PHE A 83 -3.63 2.20 1.87
CA PHE A 83 -4.46 3.14 1.13
C PHE A 83 -5.20 4.10 2.09
N GLY A 84 -5.67 3.60 3.23
CA GLY A 84 -6.25 4.41 4.30
C GLY A 84 -5.30 5.47 4.87
N THR A 85 -4.04 5.13 5.10
CA THR A 85 -3.03 6.13 5.55
C THR A 85 -2.77 7.17 4.46
N LEU A 86 -2.76 6.76 3.18
CA LEU A 86 -2.63 7.67 2.05
C LEU A 86 -3.83 8.64 1.94
N LEU A 87 -5.04 8.20 2.28
CA LEU A 87 -6.22 9.07 2.38
C LEU A 87 -6.03 10.12 3.48
N LEU A 88 -5.51 9.74 4.65
CA LEU A 88 -5.22 10.68 5.74
C LEU A 88 -4.20 11.72 5.31
N ASP A 89 -3.15 11.32 4.59
CA ASP A 89 -2.14 12.21 4.06
C ASP A 89 -2.74 13.22 3.07
N LEU A 90 -3.60 12.75 2.16
CA LEU A 90 -4.27 13.60 1.18
C LEU A 90 -5.28 14.54 1.83
N LEU A 91 -6.02 14.10 2.85
CA LEU A 91 -7.00 14.95 3.55
C LEU A 91 -6.29 16.03 4.38
N SER A 92 -5.28 15.64 5.16
CA SER A 92 -4.59 16.55 6.08
C SER A 92 -3.52 17.41 5.41
N GLY A 93 -2.98 16.98 4.26
CA GLY A 93 -1.81 17.60 3.63
C GLY A 93 -0.51 17.38 4.42
N LYS A 94 -0.49 16.45 5.37
CA LYS A 94 0.68 16.09 6.20
C LYS A 94 0.77 14.58 6.29
N HIS A 95 1.98 14.04 6.47
CA HIS A 95 2.11 12.62 6.77
C HIS A 95 1.69 12.37 8.22
N ILE A 96 0.53 11.75 8.44
CA ILE A 96 0.02 11.44 9.78
C ILE A 96 0.32 9.96 10.06
N PRO A 97 1.30 9.64 10.91
CA PRO A 97 1.51 8.26 11.30
C PRO A 97 0.24 7.76 12.01
N PRO A 98 -0.23 6.54 11.72
CA PRO A 98 -1.33 5.93 12.47
C PRO A 98 -0.84 5.52 13.87
N SER A 99 -0.50 6.50 14.71
CA SER A 99 -0.36 6.32 16.14
C SER A 99 -1.77 6.21 16.73
N HIS A 100 -2.04 5.12 17.45
CA HIS A 100 -3.31 4.78 18.15
C HIS A 100 -4.29 3.82 17.46
N VAL A 101 -3.80 2.66 16.96
CA VAL A 101 -4.59 1.44 17.08
C VAL A 101 -3.95 0.57 18.16
N SER A 102 -4.23 0.90 19.42
CA SER A 102 -4.01 -0.03 20.52
C SER A 102 -4.98 -1.19 20.28
N VAL A 103 -4.48 -2.30 19.73
CA VAL A 103 -5.20 -3.57 19.79
C VAL A 103 -5.16 -3.99 21.25
N HIS A 104 -6.09 -3.48 22.05
CA HIS A 104 -6.38 -4.07 23.35
C HIS A 104 -6.93 -5.47 23.06
N HIS A 105 -6.13 -6.48 23.40
CA HIS A 105 -6.59 -7.85 23.63
C HIS A 105 -7.62 -7.89 24.75
#